data_AF-A0A2V8T926-F1
#
_entry.id   AF-A0A2V8T926-F1
#
_cell.length_a   1.000
_cell.length_b   1.000
_cell.length_c   1.000
_cell.angle_alpha   90.00
_cell.angle_beta   90.00
_cell.angle_gamma   90.00
#
_symmetry.space_group_name_H-M   'P 1'
#
loop_
_entity.id
_entity.type
_entity.pdbx_description
1 polymer ?
#
loop_
_entity_poly.entity_id
_entity_poly.type
_entity_poly.pdbx_seq_one_letter_code
_entity_poly.pdbx_strand_id
1 'polypeptide(L)' 'MASAFVGHHSSEELHMQQDEFRNEQFTDFSKEENARAMRDALAQVAAELGREYPLVIGGERIRTGRT' A
#
# COMPACT_ATOMS: atom_id res chain seq x y z
N MET A 1 36.16 -24.03 37.11
CA MET A 1 36.27 -22.60 37.41
C MET A 1 35.14 -21.89 36.67
N ALA A 2 34.09 -21.53 37.39
CA ALA A 2 32.95 -20.80 36.84
C ALA A 2 33.33 -19.34 36.60
N SER A 3 32.81 -18.74 35.55
CA SER A 3 32.60 -17.29 35.50
C SER A 3 31.31 -17.03 34.74
N ALA A 4 30.30 -16.59 35.48
CA ALA A 4 29.12 -15.92 34.97
C ALA A 4 29.44 -14.43 34.78
N PHE A 5 28.81 -13.75 33.82
CA PHE A 5 28.07 -12.50 34.06
C PHE A 5 27.47 -11.97 32.75
N VAL A 6 26.14 -11.90 32.78
CA VAL A 6 25.16 -11.19 31.96
C VAL A 6 25.67 -9.94 31.21
N GLY A 7 25.41 -9.89 29.89
CA GLY A 7 25.24 -8.66 29.13
C GLY A 7 23.85 -8.67 28.50
N HIS A 8 22.97 -7.79 28.98
CA HIS A 8 21.62 -7.57 28.47
C HIS A 8 21.63 -6.82 27.13
N HIS A 9 20.54 -7.01 26.37
CA HIS A 9 20.02 -6.22 25.26
C HIS A 9 20.80 -6.24 23.93
N SER A 10 20.19 -6.86 22.91
CA SER A 10 19.60 -6.04 21.83
C SER A 10 18.52 -6.85 21.13
N SER A 11 17.27 -6.45 21.36
CA SER A 11 16.11 -6.94 20.64
C SER A 11 16.33 -6.73 19.14
N GLU A 12 15.91 -7.72 18.35
CA GLU A 12 15.95 -7.78 16.89
C GLU A 12 15.77 -6.40 16.23
N GLU A 13 16.89 -5.78 15.84
CA GLU A 13 16.88 -4.65 14.92
C GLU A 13 16.45 -5.20 13.56
N LEU A 14 15.13 -5.21 13.33
CA LEU A 14 14.54 -5.30 12.01
C LEU A 14 15.01 -4.07 11.22
N HIS A 15 16.21 -4.19 10.66
CA HIS A 15 16.70 -3.26 9.66
C HIS A 15 15.75 -3.36 8.47
N MET A 16 14.82 -2.41 8.39
CA MET A 16 14.08 -2.12 7.17
C MET A 16 15.07 -1.55 6.15
N GLN A 17 15.93 -2.42 5.61
CA GLN A 17 16.75 -2.13 4.45
C GLN A 17 15.79 -2.00 3.28
N GLN A 18 15.35 -0.78 3.00
CA GLN A 18 14.60 -0.49 1.78
C GLN A 18 15.56 -0.40 0.61
N ASP A 19 15.13 -0.90 -0.55
CA ASP A 19 15.87 -0.71 -1.80
C ASP A 19 16.07 0.78 -2.10
N GLU A 20 17.12 1.09 -2.85
CA GLU A 20 17.31 2.45 -3.37
C GLU A 20 16.06 2.90 -4.13
N PHE A 21 15.58 4.10 -3.81
CA PHE A 21 14.46 4.72 -4.48
C PHE A 21 14.71 4.75 -5.99
N ARG A 22 13.78 4.17 -6.74
CA ARG A 22 13.75 4.21 -8.19
C ARG A 22 12.35 4.56 -8.66
N ASN A 23 12.25 5.34 -9.73
CA ASN A 23 10.97 5.61 -10.36
C ASN A 23 10.35 4.30 -10.89
N GLU A 24 9.03 4.17 -10.73
CA GLU A 24 8.27 3.09 -11.37
C GLU A 24 8.32 3.24 -12.89
N GLN A 25 8.49 2.12 -13.60
CA GLN A 25 8.50 2.14 -15.06
C GLN A 25 7.08 2.39 -15.59
N PHE A 26 6.96 3.14 -16.68
CA PHE A 26 5.66 3.29 -17.34
C PHE A 26 5.18 1.97 -17.94
N THR A 27 3.89 1.71 -17.82
CA THR A 27 3.24 0.56 -18.47
C THR A 27 3.22 0.76 -19.98
N ASP A 28 3.76 -0.21 -20.73
CA ASP A 28 3.73 -0.22 -22.19
C ASP A 28 2.39 -0.78 -22.70
N PHE A 29 1.50 0.11 -23.16
CA PHE A 29 0.18 -0.25 -23.69
C PHE A 29 0.18 -0.72 -25.16
N SER A 30 1.35 -0.80 -25.82
CA SER A 30 1.46 -1.48 -27.11
C SER A 30 1.35 -3.00 -26.97
N LYS A 31 1.61 -3.52 -25.77
CA LYS A 31 1.40 -4.93 -25.40
C LYS A 31 -0.07 -5.18 -25.11
N GLU A 32 -0.62 -6.20 -25.77
CA GLU A 32 -2.05 -6.51 -25.68
C GLU A 32 -2.48 -6.88 -24.26
N GLU A 33 -1.61 -7.54 -23.50
CA GLU A 33 -1.88 -7.94 -22.12
C GLU A 33 -2.10 -6.71 -21.22
N ASN A 34 -1.26 -5.68 -21.39
CA ASN A 34 -1.36 -4.43 -20.64
C ASN A 34 -2.60 -3.62 -21.06
N ALA A 35 -2.87 -3.57 -22.37
CA ALA A 35 -4.05 -2.91 -22.90
C ALA A 35 -5.34 -3.57 -22.40
N ARG A 36 -5.38 -4.91 -22.37
CA ARG A 36 -6.50 -5.68 -21.82
C ARG A 36 -6.68 -5.42 -20.33
N ALA A 37 -5.62 -5.51 -19.53
CA ALA A 37 -5.68 -5.25 -18.09
C ALA A 37 -6.23 -3.84 -17.79
N MET A 38 -5.84 -2.83 -18.57
CA MET A 38 -6.38 -1.48 -18.45
C MET A 38 -7.87 -1.42 -18.79
N ARG A 39 -8.31 -2.05 -19.89
CA ARG A 39 -9.73 -2.08 -20.25
C ARG A 39 -10.59 -2.77 -19.18
N ASP A 40 -10.09 -3.86 -18.60
CA ASP A 40 -10.77 -4.58 -17.53
C ASP A 40 -10.87 -3.72 -16.26
N ALA A 41 -9.79 -3.01 -15.90
CA ALA A 41 -9.78 -2.07 -14.78
C ALA A 41 -10.75 -0.89 -15.00
N LEU A 42 -10.81 -0.35 -16.22
CA LEU A 42 -11.77 0.71 -16.57
C LEU A 42 -13.21 0.22 -16.47
N ALA A 43 -13.51 -0.99 -16.93
CA ALA A 43 -14.83 -1.59 -16.81
C ALA A 43 -15.24 -1.78 -15.34
N GLN A 44 -14.31 -2.22 -14.49
CA GLN A 44 -14.54 -2.35 -13.06
C GLN A 44 -14.86 -1.00 -12.42
N VAL A 45 -14.04 0.04 -12.64
CA VAL A 45 -14.26 1.37 -12.05
C VAL A 45 -15.55 2.01 -12.57
N ALA A 46 -15.91 1.79 -13.84
CA ALA A 46 -17.17 2.24 -14.39
C ALA A 46 -18.38 1.63 -13.66
N ALA A 47 -18.31 0.36 -13.26
CA ALA A 47 -19.34 -0.29 -12.46
C ALA A 47 -19.43 0.25 -11.01
N GLU A 48 -18.37 0.90 -10.53
CA GLU A 48 -18.29 1.51 -9.20
C GLU A 48 -18.75 2.98 -9.16
N LEU A 49 -19.24 3.52 -10.28
CA LEU A 49 -19.77 4.89 -10.34
C LEU A 49 -21.00 5.07 -9.43
N GLY A 50 -21.10 6.24 -8.80
CA GLY A 50 -22.17 6.57 -7.85
C GLY A 50 -21.88 6.15 -6.41
N ARG A 51 -20.73 5.52 -6.14
CA ARG A 51 -20.29 5.25 -4.77
C ARG A 51 -19.89 6.53 -4.05
N GLU A 52 -20.26 6.62 -2.77
CA GLU A 52 -19.78 7.66 -1.87
C GLU A 52 -18.56 7.16 -1.08
N TYR A 53 -17.52 7.99 -1.01
CA TYR A 53 -16.30 7.71 -0.25
C TYR A 53 -16.29 8.54 1.04
N PRO A 54 -16.41 7.90 2.22
CA PRO A 54 -16.40 8.62 3.50
C PRO A 54 -15.03 9.24 3.77
N LEU A 55 -15.01 10.30 4.57
CA LEU A 55 -13.79 10.88 5.13
C LEU A 55 -13.10 9.84 6.03
N VAL A 56 -11.77 9.85 6.08
CA VAL A 56 -11.00 9.06 7.04
C VAL A 56 -10.31 10.03 8.01
N ILE A 57 -10.78 10.10 9.26
CA ILE A 57 -10.26 11.00 10.30
C ILE A 57 -9.86 10.15 11.50
N GLY A 58 -8.59 10.19 11.89
CA GLY A 58 -8.07 9.34 12.97
C GLY A 58 -8.18 7.83 12.68
N GLY A 59 -8.31 7.44 11.41
CA GLY A 59 -8.56 6.05 10.99
C GLY A 59 -10.04 5.64 10.93
N GLU A 60 -10.95 6.50 11.40
CA GLU A 60 -12.39 6.23 11.36
C GLU A 60 -13.04 6.79 10.09
N ARG A 61 -14.00 6.04 9.53
CA ARG A 61 -14.75 6.42 8.33
C ARG A 61 -15.99 7.23 8.71
N ILE A 62 -16.03 8.51 8.31
CA ILE A 62 -17.09 9.45 8.64
C ILE A 62 -17.82 9.89 7.37
N ARG A 63 -19.16 9.76 7.35
CA ARG A 63 -20.03 10.29 6.28
C ARG A 63 -20.56 11.66 6.67
N THR A 64 -20.57 12.60 5.73
CA THR A 64 -21.16 13.93 5.93
C THR A 64 -22.41 14.07 5.06
N GLY A 65 -23.55 14.33 5.68
CA GLY A 65 -24.81 14.68 5.00
C GLY A 65 -25.26 16.08 5.42
N ARG A 66 -25.97 16.78 4.54
CA ARG A 66 -26.62 18.06 4.86
C ARG A 66 -27.96 17.72 5.54
N THR A 67 -28.09 17.97 6.84
CA THR A 67 -29.40 18.25 7.45
C THR A 67 -29.89 19.62 7.01
#